data_AF-X0TV04-F1
#
_entry.id   AF-X0TV04-F1
#
_cell.length_a   1.000
_cell.length_b   1.000
_cell.length_c   1.000
_cell.angle_alpha   90.00
_cell.angle_beta   90.00
_cell.angle_gamma   90.00
#
_symmetry.space_group_name_H-M   'P 1'
#
loop_
_entity.id
_entity.type
_entity.pdbx_description
1 polymer ?
#
loop_
_entity_poly.entity_id
_entity_poly.type
_entity_poly.pdbx_seq_one_letter_code
_entity_poly.pdbx_strand_id
1 'polypeptide(L)'
;MASTLDIISDGRLEFGIGACWSEAECNDRGIVWPDNPVRLRMMRETVEICKSLWTQETTNYEGKHYRLNGTYSEPKPLQKPYPPIM
;
A
#
# COMPACT_ATOMS: atom_id res chain seq x y z
N MET A 1 6.48 -2.04 -7.01
CA MET A 1 7.73 -1.53 -6.38
C MET A 1 8.11 -2.33 -5.14
N ALA A 2 7.26 -2.41 -4.10
CA ALA A 2 7.58 -3.19 -2.89
C ALA A 2 7.90 -4.67 -3.18
N SER A 3 7.12 -5.34 -4.04
CA SER A 3 7.40 -6.73 -4.43
C SER A 3 8.76 -6.91 -5.12
N THR A 4 9.11 -6.00 -6.03
CA THR A 4 10.42 -5.98 -6.69
C THR A 4 11.54 -5.82 -5.67
N LEU A 5 11.39 -4.89 -4.71
CA LEU A 5 12.37 -4.69 -3.65
C LEU A 5 12.53 -5.94 -2.78
N ASP A 6 11.42 -6.59 -2.42
CA ASP A 6 11.45 -7.84 -1.68
C ASP A 6 12.26 -8.91 -2.42
N ILE A 7 12.06 -9.06 -3.73
CA ILE A 7 12.80 -10.03 -4.55
C ILE A 7 14.29 -9.70 -4.63
N ILE A 8 14.66 -8.47 -4.99
CA ILE A 8 16.08 -8.10 -5.13
C ILE A 8 16.82 -8.08 -3.79
N SER A 9 16.09 -7.90 -2.69
CA SER A 9 16.64 -7.95 -1.34
C SER A 9 16.76 -9.37 -0.78
N ASP A 10 16.33 -10.39 -1.53
CA ASP A 10 16.23 -11.78 -1.08
C ASP A 10 15.32 -11.94 0.15
N GLY A 11 14.15 -11.30 0.09
CA GLY A 11 13.11 -11.45 1.11
C GLY A 11 13.38 -10.70 2.41
N ARG A 12 14.15 -9.61 2.37
CA ARG A 12 14.54 -8.82 3.55
C ARG A 12 13.73 -7.54 3.72
N LEU A 13 12.68 -7.34 2.93
CA LEU A 13 11.85 -6.15 3.03
C LEU A 13 10.95 -6.22 4.27
N GLU A 14 10.99 -5.16 5.08
CA GLU A 14 9.92 -4.81 6.02
C GLU A 14 9.16 -3.60 5.46
N PHE A 15 7.86 -3.75 5.27
CA PHE A 15 7.00 -2.74 4.65
C PHE A 15 6.38 -1.82 5.70
N GLY A 16 7.09 -0.77 6.07
CA GLY A 16 6.57 0.30 6.93
C GLY A 16 5.70 1.29 6.15
N ILE A 17 4.48 1.56 6.64
CA ILE A 17 3.56 2.51 6.00
C ILE A 17 2.98 3.49 7.02
N GLY A 18 2.91 4.78 6.64
CA GLY A 18 2.35 5.84 7.47
C GLY A 18 1.35 6.73 6.73
N ALA A 19 0.61 7.54 7.47
CA ALA A 19 -0.52 8.32 6.96
C ALA A 19 -0.22 9.82 6.64
N CYS A 20 1.00 10.15 6.18
CA CYS A 20 1.60 11.52 6.13
C CYS A 20 1.66 12.16 7.55
N TRP A 21 2.68 12.96 7.84
CA TRP A 21 2.89 13.55 9.17
C TRP A 21 2.93 15.08 9.15
N SER A 22 3.22 15.69 7.98
CA SER A 22 3.37 17.13 7.82
C SER A 22 2.40 17.67 6.78
N GLU A 23 1.51 18.55 7.22
CA GLU A 23 0.59 19.27 6.34
C GLU A 23 1.33 20.21 5.40
N ALA A 24 2.35 20.90 5.91
CA ALA A 24 3.16 21.82 5.12
C ALA A 24 3.86 21.09 3.97
N GLU A 25 4.47 19.93 4.24
CA GLU A 25 5.13 19.14 3.19
C GLU A 25 4.12 18.59 2.18
N CYS A 26 2.98 18.09 2.67
CA CYS A 26 1.91 17.58 1.81
C CYS A 26 1.40 18.74 0.90
N ASN A 27 1.22 19.98 1.41
CA ASN A 27 0.81 21.17 0.64
C ASN A 27 1.86 21.62 -0.39
N ASP A 28 3.14 21.69 -0.02
CA ASP A 28 4.23 22.09 -0.92
C ASP A 28 4.35 21.16 -2.14
N ARG A 29 3.93 19.90 -1.98
CA ARG A 29 3.93 18.86 -3.03
C ARG A 29 2.58 18.72 -3.75
N GLY A 30 1.59 19.57 -3.45
CA GLY A 30 0.25 19.50 -4.03
C GLY A 30 -0.54 18.26 -3.63
N ILE A 31 -0.20 17.62 -2.51
CA ILE A 31 -0.87 16.46 -1.97
C ILE A 31 -2.04 16.94 -1.11
N VAL A 32 -3.24 16.44 -1.41
CA VAL A 32 -4.43 16.73 -0.60
C VAL A 32 -4.18 16.29 0.84
N TRP A 33 -4.55 17.13 1.79
CA TRP A 33 -4.44 16.86 3.23
C TRP A 33 -5.83 16.66 3.87
N PRO A 34 -6.38 15.44 3.86
CA PRO A 34 -7.61 15.14 4.58
C PRO A 34 -7.43 15.15 6.10
N ASP A 35 -8.55 15.26 6.82
CA ASP A 35 -8.58 15.11 8.28
C ASP A 35 -7.94 13.79 8.74
N ASN A 36 -7.34 13.81 9.95
CA ASN A 36 -6.62 12.68 10.53
C ASN A 36 -7.41 11.34 10.46
N PRO A 37 -8.72 11.27 10.80
CA PRO A 37 -9.45 10.02 10.74
C PRO A 37 -9.63 9.49 9.30
N VAL A 38 -9.67 10.39 8.31
CA VAL A 38 -9.76 10.02 6.90
C VAL A 38 -8.44 9.41 6.44
N ARG A 39 -7.32 10.04 6.77
CA ARG A 39 -5.98 9.53 6.39
C ARG A 39 -5.70 8.15 6.98
N LEU A 40 -6.10 7.91 8.23
CA LEU A 40 -5.98 6.58 8.85
C LEU A 40 -6.85 5.51 8.15
N ARG A 41 -8.06 5.88 7.72
CA ARG A 41 -8.92 4.96 6.92
C ARG A 41 -8.33 4.68 5.55
N MET A 42 -7.80 5.71 4.87
CA MET A 42 -7.09 5.53 3.60
C MET A 42 -5.88 4.61 3.75
N MET A 43 -5.08 4.77 4.81
CA MET A 43 -3.95 3.90 5.10
C MET A 43 -4.40 2.45 5.30
N ARG A 44 -5.49 2.23 6.05
CA ARG A 44 -6.08 0.90 6.22
C ARG A 44 -6.49 0.27 4.89
N GLU A 45 -7.25 0.98 4.05
CA GLU A 45 -7.65 0.48 2.73
C GLU A 45 -6.43 0.15 1.86
N THR A 46 -5.38 0.97 1.94
CA THR A 46 -4.11 0.73 1.23
C THR A 46 -3.46 -0.58 1.67
N VAL A 47 -3.39 -0.86 2.97
CA VAL A 47 -2.84 -2.13 3.49
C VAL A 47 -3.65 -3.34 3.01
N GLU A 48 -4.98 -3.23 3.02
CA GLU A 48 -5.87 -4.30 2.52
C GLU A 48 -5.63 -4.57 1.02
N ILE A 49 -5.52 -3.50 0.22
CA ILE A 49 -5.21 -3.57 -1.22
C ILE A 49 -3.83 -4.23 -1.45
N CYS A 50 -2.79 -3.79 -0.75
CA CYS A 50 -1.45 -4.35 -0.90
C CYS A 50 -1.43 -5.86 -0.62
N LYS A 51 -2.08 -6.29 0.47
CA LYS A 51 -2.20 -7.72 0.81
C LYS A 51 -2.91 -8.51 -0.29
N SER A 52 -4.01 -7.99 -0.83
CA SER A 52 -4.72 -8.64 -1.95
C SER A 52 -3.83 -8.74 -3.19
N LEU A 53 -3.18 -7.64 -3.60
CA LEU A 53 -2.30 -7.61 -4.78
C LEU A 53 -1.12 -8.59 -4.68
N TRP A 54 -0.62 -8.85 -3.48
CA TRP A 54 0.50 -9.77 -3.24
C TRP A 54 0.08 -11.23 -3.11
N THR A 55 -1.18 -11.51 -2.82
CA THR A 55 -1.67 -12.88 -2.54
C THR A 55 -2.60 -13.42 -3.63
N GLN A 56 -3.24 -12.56 -4.42
CA GLN A 56 -4.20 -12.93 -5.45
C GLN A 56 -3.65 -12.64 -6.85
N GLU A 57 -4.11 -13.39 -7.85
CA GLU A 57 -3.76 -13.11 -9.25
C GLU A 57 -4.31 -11.75 -9.69
N THR A 58 -5.57 -11.47 -9.34
CA THR A 58 -6.24 -10.20 -9.60
C THR A 58 -6.95 -9.69 -8.35
N THR A 59 -6.99 -8.38 -8.20
CA THR A 59 -7.59 -7.64 -7.10
C THR A 59 -8.72 -6.77 -7.62
N ASN A 60 -9.90 -7.01 -7.08
CA ASN A 60 -11.01 -6.07 -7.12
C ASN A 60 -11.16 -5.49 -5.72
N TYR A 61 -11.32 -4.18 -5.62
CA TYR A 61 -11.48 -3.49 -4.34
C TYR A 61 -12.48 -2.36 -4.50
N GLU A 62 -13.43 -2.26 -3.56
CA GLU A 62 -14.43 -1.20 -3.53
C GLU A 62 -14.50 -0.65 -2.10
N GLY A 63 -13.60 0.29 -1.82
CA GLY A 63 -13.54 1.01 -0.55
C GLY A 63 -14.16 2.38 -0.64
N LYS A 64 -14.10 3.12 0.48
CA LYS A 64 -14.58 4.50 0.53
C LYS A 64 -13.62 5.44 -0.20
N HIS A 65 -12.33 5.12 -0.22
CA HIS A 65 -11.28 5.97 -0.73
C HIS A 65 -10.64 5.43 -2.00
N TYR A 66 -10.60 4.10 -2.16
CA TYR A 66 -10.00 3.47 -3.33
C TYR A 66 -10.97 2.52 -4.03
N ARG A 67 -10.86 2.46 -5.36
CA ARG A 67 -11.54 1.48 -6.19
C ARG A 67 -10.56 0.85 -7.18
N LEU A 68 -10.50 -0.47 -7.21
CA LEU A 68 -9.70 -1.25 -8.16
C LEU A 68 -10.61 -2.24 -8.87
N ASN A 69 -10.44 -2.35 -10.18
CA ASN A 69 -11.19 -3.28 -11.03
C ASN A 69 -10.18 -4.14 -11.81
N GLY A 70 -10.09 -5.43 -11.49
CA GLY A 70 -9.24 -6.40 -12.18
C GLY A 70 -7.76 -6.04 -12.17
N THR A 71 -7.27 -5.33 -11.14
CA THR A 71 -5.87 -4.90 -11.07
C THR A 71 -5.00 -6.05 -10.61
N TYR A 72 -3.79 -6.19 -11.17
CA TYR A 72 -2.84 -7.21 -10.75
C TYR A 72 -1.48 -6.59 -10.44
N SER A 73 -0.65 -7.32 -9.70
CA SER A 73 0.71 -6.92 -9.36
C SER A 73 1.64 -8.09 -9.60
N GLU A 74 2.56 -7.95 -10.56
CA GLU A 74 3.61 -8.94 -10.84
C GLU A 74 4.99 -8.26 -10.94
N PRO A 75 6.07 -8.91 -10.49
CA PRO A 75 6.09 -10.20 -9.77
C PRO A 75 5.50 -10.10 -8.36
N LYS A 76 5.00 -11.22 -7.81
CA LYS A 76 4.64 -11.34 -6.39
C LYS A 76 5.88 -11.25 -5.47
N PRO A 77 5.75 -10.76 -4.23
CA PRO A 77 6.84 -10.80 -3.25
C PRO A 77 7.36 -12.24 -3.02
N LEU A 78 8.63 -12.32 -2.68
CA LEU A 78 9.32 -13.55 -2.32
C LEU A 78 8.80 -14.07 -0.96
N GLN A 79 8.68 -13.19 0.02
CA GLN A 79 8.14 -13.52 1.35
C GLN A 79 6.66 -13.91 1.27
N LYS A 80 6.26 -14.93 2.05
CA LYS A 80 4.88 -15.44 2.12
C LYS A 80 4.29 -15.27 3.52
N PRO A 81 3.00 -14.89 3.66
CA PRO A 81 2.05 -14.57 2.57
C PRO A 81 2.35 -13.24 1.87
N TYR A 82 3.06 -12.33 2.54
CA TYR A 82 3.54 -11.04 2.05
C TYR A 82 4.66 -10.56 2.99
N PRO A 83 5.46 -9.52 2.62
CA PRO A 83 6.46 -8.94 3.52
C PRO A 83 5.84 -8.43 4.82
N PRO A 84 6.52 -8.53 5.98
CA PRO A 84 6.04 -7.97 7.24
C PRO A 84 5.62 -6.51 7.09
N ILE A 85 4.46 -6.14 7.63
CA ILE A 85 3.92 -4.77 7.56
C ILE A 85 3.96 -4.18 8.97
N MET A 86 4.54 -2.99 9.10
CA MET A 86 4.54 -2.18 10.33
C MET A 86 3.68 -0.92 10.17
#